data_AF-A0ABD0WZC9-F1
#
_entry.id   AF-A0ABD0WZC9-F1
#
_cell.length_a   1.000
_cell.length_b   1.000
_cell.length_c   1.000
_cell.angle_alpha   90.00
_cell.angle_beta   90.00
_cell.angle_gamma   90.00
#
_symmetry.space_group_name_H-M   'P 1'
#
loop_
_entity.id
_entity.type
_entity.pdbx_description
1 polymer ?
#
loop_
_entity_poly.entity_id
_entity_poly.type
_entity_poly.pdbx_seq_one_letter_code
_entity_poly.pdbx_strand_id
1 'polypeptide(L)'
;MQDIIDKMENQAAIFTCFIVTLMSLTGLSEEGYIEPCNMLMFNHYVENDCIPHFNQSMEASNYQNSCPWPTSRKSYILLSNCVADVVSTTKCKQASLHNKIFLEVHRTYYSLCWHMKDPPIPILMCLTLPFIVTTFLFPVLCTPLVTGHQSVGL
;
A
#
# COMPACT_ATOMS: atom_id res chain seq x y z
N MET A 1 -49.07 15.91 -42.41
CA MET A 1 -48.14 14.76 -42.46
C MET A 1 -46.88 15.06 -41.65
N GLN A 2 -46.28 16.24 -41.81
CA GLN A 2 -45.16 16.72 -40.98
C GLN A 2 -45.45 16.72 -39.46
N ASP A 3 -46.62 17.22 -39.03
CA ASP A 3 -47.03 17.22 -37.61
C ASP A 3 -47.06 15.83 -36.94
N ILE A 4 -47.32 14.77 -37.71
CA ILE A 4 -47.39 13.40 -37.18
C ILE A 4 -45.97 12.85 -37.00
N ILE A 5 -45.04 13.23 -37.88
CA ILE A 5 -43.62 12.85 -37.81
C ILE A 5 -42.97 13.54 -36.60
N ASP A 6 -43.21 14.85 -36.41
CA ASP A 6 -42.66 15.60 -35.28
C ASP A 6 -43.22 15.10 -33.94
N LYS A 7 -44.49 14.70 -33.91
CA LYS A 7 -45.11 14.08 -32.73
C LYS A 7 -44.52 12.70 -32.42
N MET A 8 -44.22 11.89 -33.43
CA MET A 8 -43.58 10.59 -33.26
C MET A 8 -42.12 10.72 -32.80
N GLU A 9 -41.38 11.70 -33.33
CA GLU A 9 -40.00 11.98 -32.95
C GLU A 9 -39.89 12.47 -31.51
N ASN A 10 -40.80 13.38 -31.09
CA ASN A 10 -40.87 13.85 -29.72
C ASN A 10 -41.24 12.71 -28.73
N GLN A 11 -42.16 11.81 -29.12
CA GLN A 11 -42.48 10.64 -28.30
C GLN A 11 -41.28 9.69 -28.15
N ALA A 12 -40.53 9.45 -29.23
CA ALA A 12 -39.32 8.63 -29.19
C ALA A 12 -38.22 9.27 -28.33
N ALA A 13 -38.06 10.60 -28.39
CA ALA A 13 -37.11 11.35 -27.56
C ALA A 13 -37.48 11.30 -26.06
N ILE A 14 -38.77 11.38 -25.73
CA ILE A 14 -39.24 11.27 -24.34
C ILE A 14 -38.98 9.86 -23.80
N PHE A 15 -39.30 8.81 -24.57
CA PHE A 15 -39.07 7.42 -24.16
C PHE A 15 -37.58 7.12 -23.94
N THR A 16 -36.71 7.58 -24.84
CA THR A 16 -35.26 7.39 -24.69
C THR A 16 -34.71 8.12 -23.47
N CYS A 17 -35.17 9.34 -23.20
CA CYS A 17 -34.79 10.09 -22.00
C CYS A 17 -35.27 9.40 -20.71
N PHE A 18 -36.47 8.82 -20.73
CA PHE A 18 -37.04 8.07 -19.61
C PHE A 18 -36.24 6.79 -19.32
N ILE A 19 -35.78 6.07 -20.35
CA ILE A 19 -34.94 4.88 -20.19
C ILE A 19 -33.56 5.24 -19.62
N VAL A 20 -32.92 6.31 -20.12
CA VAL A 20 -31.59 6.75 -19.63
C VAL A 20 -31.66 7.22 -18.18
N THR A 21 -32.72 7.95 -17.81
CA THR A 21 -32.94 8.37 -16.43
C THR A 21 -33.23 7.18 -15.52
N LEU A 22 -34.05 6.21 -15.95
CA LEU A 22 -34.28 4.97 -15.21
C LEU A 22 -32.98 4.19 -14.99
N MET A 23 -32.15 4.00 -16.02
CA MET A 23 -30.86 3.30 -15.89
C MET A 23 -29.91 4.01 -14.92
N SER A 24 -29.91 5.35 -14.90
CA SER A 24 -29.10 6.16 -13.99
C SER A 24 -29.61 6.08 -12.53
N LEU A 25 -30.94 6.01 -12.34
CA LEU A 25 -31.60 5.90 -11.04
C LEU A 25 -31.49 4.50 -10.43
N THR A 26 -31.51 3.45 -11.26
CA THR A 26 -31.44 2.07 -10.79
C THR A 26 -30.04 1.65 -10.38
N GLY A 27 -29.01 2.48 -10.63
CA GLY A 27 -27.63 2.28 -10.15
C GLY A 27 -27.29 0.81 -10.06
N LEU A 28 -27.35 0.11 -11.20
CA LEU A 28 -27.21 -1.33 -11.27
C LEU A 28 -25.76 -1.68 -10.93
N SER A 29 -25.45 -1.63 -9.63
CA SER A 29 -24.31 -2.31 -9.07
C SER A 29 -24.64 -3.77 -9.29
N GLU A 30 -23.91 -4.45 -10.17
CA GLU A 30 -23.71 -5.88 -10.00
C GLU A 30 -23.21 -6.02 -8.57
N GLU A 31 -24.10 -6.43 -7.67
CA GLU A 31 -23.76 -6.86 -6.33
C GLU A 31 -23.04 -8.19 -6.54
N GLY A 32 -21.78 -8.07 -6.98
CA GLY A 32 -20.92 -9.18 -7.32
C GLY A 32 -20.91 -10.09 -6.10
N TYR A 33 -21.41 -11.30 -6.27
CA TYR A 33 -21.49 -12.30 -5.22
C TYR A 33 -20.11 -12.43 -4.55
N ILE A 34 -19.98 -11.88 -3.34
CA ILE A 34 -18.77 -12.05 -2.54
C ILE A 34 -18.86 -13.45 -1.97
N GLU A 35 -18.13 -14.36 -2.59
CA GLU A 35 -17.98 -15.71 -2.07
C GLU A 35 -17.51 -15.63 -0.60
N PRO A 36 -18.21 -16.31 0.32
CA PRO A 36 -17.95 -16.17 1.75
C PRO A 36 -16.56 -16.71 2.10
N CYS A 37 -15.84 -15.99 2.96
CA CYS A 37 -14.53 -16.41 3.46
C CYS A 37 -14.64 -17.73 4.24
N ASN A 38 -13.90 -18.74 3.82
CA ASN A 38 -13.75 -20.00 4.54
C ASN A 38 -12.64 -19.89 5.59
N MET A 39 -12.96 -19.31 6.74
CA MET A 39 -12.02 -19.07 7.84
C MET A 39 -11.38 -20.37 8.36
N LEU A 40 -12.12 -21.47 8.40
CA LEU A 40 -11.62 -22.75 8.88
C LEU A 40 -10.49 -23.26 7.98
N MET A 41 -10.71 -23.23 6.66
CA MET A 41 -9.72 -23.64 5.67
C MET A 41 -8.52 -22.68 5.64
N PHE A 42 -8.78 -21.38 5.81
CA PHE A 42 -7.71 -20.38 5.93
C PHE A 42 -6.77 -20.69 7.09
N ASN A 43 -7.32 -20.87 8.30
CA ASN A 43 -6.51 -21.18 9.47
C ASN A 43 -5.77 -22.51 9.29
N HIS A 44 -6.45 -23.54 8.77
CA HIS A 44 -5.83 -24.84 8.52
C HIS A 44 -4.60 -24.73 7.59
N TYR A 45 -4.70 -24.05 6.46
CA TYR A 45 -3.57 -23.94 5.52
C TYR A 45 -2.46 -23.02 6.04
N VAL A 46 -2.80 -21.93 6.73
CA VAL A 46 -1.77 -21.08 7.34
C VAL A 46 -0.99 -21.85 8.41
N GLU A 47 -1.67 -22.55 9.31
CA GLU A 47 -1.05 -23.24 10.44
C GLU A 47 -0.30 -24.52 10.03
N ASN A 48 -0.76 -25.23 9.00
CA ASN A 48 -0.16 -26.51 8.61
C ASN A 48 0.79 -26.41 7.41
N ASP A 49 0.63 -25.42 6.52
CA ASP A 49 1.45 -25.33 5.31
C ASP A 49 2.41 -24.13 5.35
N CYS A 50 1.89 -22.92 5.60
CA CYS A 50 2.70 -21.70 5.47
C CYS A 50 3.65 -21.50 6.67
N ILE A 51 3.13 -21.54 7.89
CA ILE A 51 3.91 -21.26 9.12
C ILE A 51 5.00 -22.31 9.37
N PRO A 52 4.75 -23.63 9.26
CA PRO A 52 5.78 -24.63 9.59
C PRO A 52 7.02 -24.52 8.71
N HIS A 53 6.85 -24.27 7.41
CA HIS A 53 7.98 -24.08 6.49
C HIS A 53 8.82 -22.85 6.87
N PHE A 54 8.17 -21.75 7.27
CA PHE A 54 8.86 -20.56 7.74
C PHE A 54 9.60 -20.80 9.06
N ASN A 55 8.94 -21.45 10.03
CA ASN A 55 9.52 -21.80 11.33
C ASN A 55 10.79 -22.62 11.17
N GLN A 56 10.76 -23.65 10.32
CA GLN A 56 11.93 -24.49 10.04
C GLN A 56 13.10 -23.65 9.49
N SER A 57 12.83 -22.71 8.58
CA SER A 57 13.87 -21.80 8.09
C SER A 57 14.42 -20.88 9.18
N MET A 58 13.60 -20.53 10.17
CA MET A 58 14.01 -19.67 11.29
C MET A 58 14.76 -20.44 12.37
N GLU A 59 14.49 -21.73 12.59
CA GLU A 59 15.27 -22.58 13.50
C GLU A 59 16.74 -22.70 13.09
N ALA A 60 16.99 -22.71 11.77
CA ALA A 60 18.36 -22.67 11.23
C ALA A 60 19.05 -21.30 11.42
N SER A 61 18.33 -20.28 11.89
CA SER A 61 18.85 -18.94 12.14
C SER A 61 19.11 -18.72 13.63
N ASN A 62 20.06 -17.83 13.96
CA ASN A 62 20.32 -17.43 15.33
C ASN A 62 19.40 -16.27 15.79
N TYR A 63 18.10 -16.34 15.45
CA TYR A 63 17.15 -15.22 15.64
C TYR A 63 16.96 -14.81 17.11
N GLN A 64 17.21 -15.74 18.03
CA GLN A 64 17.11 -15.53 19.48
C GLN A 64 18.20 -14.60 20.01
N ASN A 65 19.35 -14.54 19.34
CA ASN A 65 20.53 -13.79 19.78
C ASN A 65 20.94 -12.69 18.78
N SER A 66 20.36 -12.67 17.59
CA SER A 66 20.73 -11.74 16.52
C SER A 66 19.53 -11.46 15.64
N CYS A 67 19.48 -10.26 15.03
CA CYS A 67 18.47 -9.98 14.02
C CYS A 67 18.71 -10.88 12.78
N PRO A 68 17.75 -11.73 12.37
CA PRO A 68 17.92 -12.63 11.24
C PRO A 68 17.80 -11.94 9.88
N TRP A 69 17.34 -10.68 9.86
CA TRP A 69 17.28 -9.86 8.66
C TRP A 69 18.68 -9.32 8.30
N PRO A 70 19.07 -9.25 7.01
CA PRO A 70 18.32 -9.56 5.78
C PRO A 70 18.41 -11.02 5.31
N THR A 71 19.13 -11.89 6.02
CA THR A 71 19.38 -13.28 5.62
C THR A 71 18.08 -14.08 5.46
N SER A 72 17.10 -13.88 6.34
CA SER A 72 15.78 -14.53 6.29
C SER A 72 14.83 -13.97 5.23
N ARG A 73 15.25 -12.99 4.41
CA ARG A 73 14.39 -12.33 3.41
C ARG A 73 13.74 -13.31 2.44
N LYS A 74 14.48 -14.31 1.95
CA LYS A 74 13.95 -15.30 1.00
C LYS A 74 12.78 -16.09 1.62
N SER A 75 12.97 -16.58 2.84
CA SER A 75 11.96 -17.35 3.56
C SER A 75 10.74 -16.51 3.91
N TYR A 76 10.94 -15.23 4.25
CA TYR A 76 9.84 -14.29 4.49
C TYR A 76 9.00 -14.05 3.23
N ILE A 77 9.64 -13.91 2.06
CA ILE A 77 8.93 -13.77 0.77
C ILE A 77 8.13 -15.04 0.47
N LEU A 78 8.69 -16.23 0.70
CA LEU A 78 7.97 -17.49 0.53
C LEU A 78 6.75 -17.58 1.44
N LEU A 79 6.88 -17.18 2.72
CA LEU A 79 5.75 -17.09 3.64
C LEU A 79 4.67 -16.11 3.13
N SER A 80 5.08 -14.92 2.68
CA SER A 80 4.15 -13.91 2.14
C SER A 80 3.38 -14.41 0.94
N ASN A 81 4.05 -15.08 0.01
CA ASN A 81 3.39 -15.68 -1.15
C ASN A 81 2.45 -16.81 -0.74
N CYS A 82 2.85 -17.70 0.17
CA CYS A 82 1.99 -18.78 0.67
C CYS A 82 0.71 -18.23 1.31
N VAL A 83 0.81 -17.22 2.18
CA VAL A 83 -0.37 -16.60 2.80
C VAL A 83 -1.25 -15.91 1.76
N ALA A 84 -0.66 -15.25 0.76
CA ALA A 84 -1.41 -14.64 -0.33
C ALA A 84 -2.20 -15.68 -1.17
N ASP A 85 -1.60 -16.84 -1.44
CA ASP A 85 -2.26 -17.94 -2.15
C ASP A 85 -3.41 -18.53 -1.32
N VAL A 86 -3.23 -18.68 0.00
CA VAL A 86 -4.28 -19.14 0.92
C VAL A 86 -5.44 -18.13 0.98
N VAL A 87 -5.14 -16.83 1.07
CA VAL A 87 -6.17 -15.76 1.02
C VAL A 87 -6.98 -15.85 -0.27
N SER A 88 -6.33 -16.05 -1.41
CA SER A 88 -6.98 -16.16 -2.73
C SER A 88 -7.87 -17.40 -2.83
N THR A 89 -7.37 -18.53 -2.32
CA THR A 89 -8.05 -19.83 -2.37
C THR A 89 -9.27 -19.87 -1.44
N THR A 90 -9.16 -19.29 -0.25
CA THR A 90 -10.21 -19.34 0.80
C THR A 90 -11.15 -18.13 0.77
N LYS A 91 -10.93 -17.18 -0.16
CA LYS A 91 -11.69 -15.95 -0.34
C LYS A 91 -11.66 -15.01 0.87
N CYS A 92 -10.68 -15.18 1.76
CA CYS A 92 -10.53 -14.40 2.98
C CYS A 92 -9.72 -13.11 2.76
N LYS A 93 -10.31 -12.13 2.06
CA LYS A 93 -9.63 -10.88 1.62
C LYS A 93 -9.39 -9.82 2.72
N GLN A 94 -9.72 -10.12 3.98
CA GLN A 94 -9.64 -9.12 5.06
C GLN A 94 -8.19 -8.85 5.43
N ALA A 95 -7.75 -7.59 5.33
CA ALA A 95 -6.37 -7.18 5.64
C ALA A 95 -5.96 -7.49 7.10
N SER A 96 -6.92 -7.55 8.03
CA SER A 96 -6.68 -7.88 9.43
C SER A 96 -6.11 -9.29 9.63
N LEU A 97 -6.51 -10.26 8.80
CA LEU A 97 -6.02 -11.65 8.87
C LEU A 97 -4.54 -11.73 8.53
N HIS A 98 -4.16 -11.13 7.39
CA HIS A 98 -2.77 -11.01 6.97
C HIS A 98 -1.94 -10.28 8.03
N ASN A 99 -2.39 -9.11 8.48
CA ASN A 99 -1.66 -8.31 9.46
C ASN A 99 -1.42 -9.05 10.77
N LYS A 100 -2.39 -9.83 11.25
CA LYS A 100 -2.24 -10.62 12.48
C LYS A 100 -1.12 -11.65 12.38
N ILE A 101 -1.03 -12.36 11.24
CA ILE A 101 0.00 -13.38 10.99
C ILE A 101 1.39 -12.73 10.97
N PHE A 102 1.56 -11.67 10.17
CA PHE A 102 2.86 -11.02 10.04
C PHE A 102 3.29 -10.32 11.32
N LEU A 103 2.35 -9.76 12.08
CA LEU A 103 2.65 -9.17 13.38
C LEU A 103 3.18 -10.21 14.36
N GLU A 104 2.60 -11.42 14.39
CA GLU A 104 3.09 -12.51 15.22
C GLU A 104 4.50 -12.92 14.79
N VAL A 105 4.71 -13.14 13.50
CA VAL A 105 6.04 -13.46 12.94
C VAL A 105 7.09 -12.40 13.31
N HIS A 106 6.75 -11.11 13.21
CA HIS A 106 7.66 -10.02 13.59
C HIS A 106 7.97 -10.03 15.09
N ARG A 107 6.99 -10.31 15.95
CA ARG A 107 7.20 -10.41 17.41
C ARG A 107 8.06 -11.61 17.77
N THR A 108 7.82 -12.76 17.16
CA THR A 108 8.53 -14.00 17.49
C THR A 108 9.98 -13.98 16.98
N TYR A 109 10.20 -13.58 15.73
CA TYR A 109 11.48 -13.79 15.05
C TYR A 109 12.31 -12.52 14.83
N TYR A 110 11.69 -11.34 14.86
CA TYR A 110 12.34 -10.08 14.50
C TYR A 110 12.35 -9.05 15.65
N SER A 111 12.08 -9.48 16.88
CA SER A 111 12.07 -8.60 18.07
C SER A 111 13.40 -7.87 18.29
N LEU A 112 14.53 -8.46 17.89
CA LEU A 112 15.87 -7.88 17.99
C LEU A 112 16.26 -6.98 16.80
N CYS A 113 15.40 -6.82 15.80
CA CYS A 113 15.70 -6.07 14.57
C CYS A 113 15.46 -4.56 14.64
N TRP A 114 15.21 -4.02 15.84
CA TRP A 114 15.05 -2.59 16.05
C TRP A 114 16.34 -1.78 15.80
N HIS A 115 17.49 -2.47 15.71
CA HIS A 115 18.79 -1.83 15.47
C HIS A 115 18.96 -1.41 14.00
N MET A 116 18.22 -0.38 13.60
CA MET A 116 18.54 0.43 12.42
C MET A 116 19.88 1.12 12.72
N LYS A 117 20.98 0.62 12.16
CA LYS A 117 22.29 1.24 12.35
C LYS A 117 22.35 2.48 11.45
N ASP A 118 22.47 3.64 12.05
CA ASP A 118 22.78 4.86 11.29
C ASP A 118 24.06 4.67 10.49
N PRO A 119 24.17 5.29 9.29
CA PRO A 119 25.42 5.32 8.56
C PRO A 119 26.53 5.85 9.47
N PRO A 120 27.77 5.34 9.34
CA PRO A 120 28.92 5.93 10.01
C PRO A 120 28.92 7.46 9.91
N ILE A 121 29.23 8.16 11.00
CA ILE A 121 29.20 9.63 11.10
C ILE A 121 29.82 10.33 9.87
N PRO A 122 30.95 9.87 9.28
CA PRO A 122 31.52 10.50 8.09
C PRO A 122 30.57 10.51 6.88
N ILE A 123 29.83 9.41 6.67
CA ILE A 123 28.84 9.28 5.59
C ILE A 123 27.65 10.19 5.87
N LEU A 124 27.16 10.20 7.11
CA LEU A 124 26.06 11.06 7.52
C LEU A 124 26.43 12.55 7.35
N MET A 125 27.63 12.96 7.73
CA MET A 125 28.13 14.32 7.54
C MET A 125 28.26 14.67 6.06
N CYS A 126 28.83 13.78 5.24
CA CYS A 126 28.98 14.00 3.80
C CYS A 126 27.63 14.22 3.09
N LEU A 127 26.58 13.50 3.51
CA LEU A 127 25.25 13.63 2.93
C LEU A 127 24.49 14.87 3.42
N THR A 128 24.69 15.28 4.68
CA THR A 128 23.92 16.37 5.31
C THR A 128 24.55 17.75 5.14
N LEU A 129 25.89 17.85 5.14
CA LEU A 129 26.62 19.13 5.01
C LEU A 129 26.24 19.94 3.76
N PRO A 130 26.15 19.36 2.54
CA PRO A 130 25.79 20.11 1.35
C PRO A 130 24.39 20.74 1.46
N PHE A 131 23.44 20.03 2.08
CA PHE A 131 22.07 20.52 2.30
C PHE A 131 22.04 21.66 3.33
N ILE A 132 22.80 21.54 4.42
CA ILE A 132 22.90 22.60 5.42
C ILE A 132 23.55 23.84 4.79
N VAL A 133 24.67 23.67 4.09
CA VAL A 133 25.40 24.75 3.42
C VAL A 133 24.51 25.46 2.41
N THR A 134 23.82 24.73 1.54
CA THR A 134 22.92 25.33 0.55
C THR A 134 21.73 26.01 1.23
N THR A 135 21.04 25.36 2.14
CA THR A 135 19.83 25.91 2.77
C THR A 135 20.12 27.12 3.66
N PHE A 136 21.29 27.14 4.32
CA PHE A 136 21.65 28.22 5.25
C PHE A 136 22.41 29.36 4.57
N LEU A 137 23.32 29.06 3.64
CA LEU A 137 24.12 30.09 2.97
C LEU A 137 23.39 30.75 1.80
N PHE A 138 22.53 30.01 1.07
CA PHE A 138 21.83 30.57 -0.09
C PHE A 138 20.91 31.75 0.28
N PRO A 139 20.06 31.69 1.34
CA PRO A 139 19.25 32.83 1.74
C PRO A 139 20.09 34.03 2.20
N VAL A 140 21.20 33.76 2.91
CA VAL A 140 22.12 34.80 3.40
C VAL A 140 22.82 35.54 2.25
N LEU A 141 23.11 34.84 1.14
CA LEU A 141 23.67 35.46 -0.05
C LEU A 141 22.62 36.19 -0.90
N CYS A 142 21.34 35.78 -0.82
CA CYS A 142 20.23 36.40 -1.54
C CYS A 142 19.65 37.65 -0.85
N THR A 143 19.83 37.83 0.47
CA THR A 143 19.33 39.02 1.18
C THR A 143 19.87 40.35 0.63
N PRO A 144 21.17 40.55 0.34
CA PRO A 144 21.67 41.82 -0.19
C PRO A 144 21.19 42.12 -1.62
N LEU A 145 20.87 41.10 -2.43
CA LEU A 145 20.35 41.26 -3.79
C LEU A 145 18.91 41.79 -3.78
N VAL A 146 18.08 41.34 -2.84
CA VAL A 146 16.70 41.83 -2.68
C VAL A 146 16.69 43.26 -2.11
N THR A 147 17.55 43.57 -1.15
CA THR A 147 17.64 44.91 -0.57
C THR A 147 18.27 45.93 -1.52
N GLY A 148 19.22 45.51 -2.37
CA GLY A 148 19.83 46.38 -3.40
C GLY A 148 18.88 46.71 -4.55
N HIS A 149 17.87 45.89 -4.82
CA HIS A 149 16.86 46.16 -5.84
C HIS A 149 15.76 47.13 -5.37
N GLN A 150 15.61 47.34 -4.04
CA GLN A 150 14.71 48.35 -3.47
C GLN A 150 15.32 49.75 -3.40
N SER A 151 16.65 49.89 -3.44
CA SER A 151 17.32 51.21 -3.39
C SER A 151 17.54 51.87 -4.76
N VAL A 152 17.12 51.24 -5.86
CA VAL A 152 17.19 51.81 -7.22
C VAL A 152 15.81 52.33 -7.69
N GLY A 153 14.77 52.19 -6.86
CA GLY A 153 13.39 52.57 -7.18
C GLY A 153 12.80 53.70 -6.31
N LEU A 154 13.64 54.61 -5.79
CA LEU A 154 13.20 55.83 -5.10
C LEU A 154 13.96 57.04 -5.62
#